data_AF-Q2LWT7-F1
#
_entry.id   AF-Q2LWT7-F1
#
_cell.length_a   1.000
_cell.length_b   1.000
_cell.length_c   1.000
_cell.angle_alpha   90.00
_cell.angle_beta   90.00
_cell.angle_gamma   90.00
#
_symmetry.space_group_name_H-M   'P 1'
#
loop_
_entity.id
_entity.type
_entity.pdbx_description
1 polymer ?
#
loop_
_entity_poly.entity_id
_entity_poly.type
_entity_poly.pdbx_seq_one_letter_code
_entity_poly.pdbx_strand_id
1 'polypeptide(L)'
;MTEMKIGRYLALFVFLMGLLITFGDRGLVDSYMMQKRLAALQKENQEIIRENSQLKHTIALLKDDLSYIEMVARNDLGMVKDGDMVYQFAR
;
A
#
# COMPACT_ATOMS: atom_id res chain seq x y z
N MET A 1 22.59 58.55 -2.65
CA MET A 1 22.51 57.33 -3.50
C MET A 1 22.84 56.02 -2.78
N THR A 2 23.35 56.03 -1.55
CA THR A 2 23.75 54.83 -0.81
C THR A 2 22.58 54.15 -0.07
N GLU A 3 21.60 54.93 0.40
CA GLU A 3 20.47 54.39 1.18
C GLU A 3 19.51 53.49 0.37
N MET A 4 19.23 53.83 -0.90
CA MET A 4 18.38 53.00 -1.75
C MET A 4 18.97 51.62 -2.08
N LYS A 5 20.30 51.49 -2.04
CA LYS A 5 20.97 50.21 -2.31
C LYS A 5 20.80 49.24 -1.13
N ILE A 6 20.86 49.77 0.09
CA ILE A 6 20.74 48.99 1.34
C ILE A 6 19.34 48.39 1.46
N GLY A 7 18.30 49.17 1.15
CA GLY A 7 16.92 48.66 1.14
C GLY A 7 16.71 47.51 0.15
N ARG A 8 17.34 47.58 -1.03
CA ARG A 8 17.27 46.51 -2.03
C ARG A 8 17.98 45.22 -1.58
N TYR A 9 19.14 45.35 -0.92
CA TYR A 9 19.85 44.20 -0.36
C TYR A 9 19.10 43.57 0.83
N LEU A 10 18.44 44.38 1.66
CA LEU A 10 17.57 43.88 2.73
C LEU A 10 16.36 43.11 2.17
N ALA A 11 15.70 43.64 1.15
CA ALA A 11 14.59 42.95 0.50
C ALA A 11 15.02 41.62 -0.14
N LEU A 12 16.18 41.59 -0.81
CA LEU A 12 16.76 40.37 -1.36
C LEU A 12 17.13 39.36 -0.26
N PHE A 13 17.65 39.82 0.87
CA PHE A 13 17.99 38.97 2.00
C PHE A 13 16.74 38.33 2.63
N VAL A 14 15.69 39.11 2.85
CA VAL A 14 14.40 38.59 3.38
C VAL A 14 13.77 37.61 2.39
N PHE A 15 13.83 37.90 1.10
CA PHE A 15 13.33 37.00 0.06
C PHE A 15 14.11 35.68 0.02
N LEU A 16 15.44 35.73 0.12
CA LEU A 16 16.30 34.55 0.16
C LEU A 16 16.09 33.73 1.44
N MET A 17 15.89 34.39 2.58
CA MET A 17 15.52 33.75 3.85
C MET A 17 14.14 33.08 3.76
N GLY A 18 13.15 33.74 3.13
CA GLY A 18 11.83 33.14 2.90
C GLY A 18 11.89 31.90 2.01
N LEU A 19 12.71 31.93 0.95
CA LEU A 19 12.99 30.75 0.12
C LEU A 19 13.68 29.64 0.90
N LEU A 20 14.69 29.96 1.72
CA LEU A 20 15.38 28.97 2.52
C LEU A 20 14.51 28.38 3.64
N ILE A 21 13.56 29.11 4.20
CA ILE A 21 12.62 28.56 5.19
C ILE A 21 11.57 27.66 4.52
N THR A 22 11.15 27.99 3.30
CA THR A 22 10.20 27.17 2.55
C THR A 22 10.82 25.92 1.92
N PHE A 23 12.12 25.97 1.56
CA PHE A 23 12.84 24.88 0.89
C PHE A 23 13.98 24.24 1.71
N GLY A 24 14.33 24.72 2.89
CA GLY A 24 15.48 24.25 3.67
C GLY A 24 15.15 23.04 4.54
N ASP A 25 15.80 21.90 4.25
CA ASP A 25 15.96 20.61 4.96
C ASP A 25 14.75 19.90 5.60
N ARG A 26 13.64 20.60 5.86
CA ARG A 26 12.34 20.11 6.37
C ARG A 26 11.21 21.05 5.95
N GLY A 27 11.27 21.56 4.72
CA GLY A 27 10.26 22.48 4.19
C GLY A 27 8.86 21.84 4.17
N LEU A 28 7.82 22.67 4.07
CA LEU A 28 6.41 22.24 4.05
C LEU A 28 6.12 21.16 3.00
N VAL A 29 6.87 21.17 1.89
CA VAL A 29 6.77 20.19 0.80
C VAL A 29 7.17 18.79 1.24
N ASP A 30 8.26 18.65 1.99
CA ASP A 30 8.71 17.35 2.49
C ASP A 30 7.72 16.77 3.50
N SER A 31 7.20 17.61 4.39
CA SER A 31 6.16 17.17 5.34
C SER A 31 4.90 16.68 4.62
N TYR A 32 4.47 17.40 3.56
CA TYR A 32 3.33 16.99 2.74
C TYR A 32 3.59 15.68 1.99
N MET A 33 4.78 15.51 1.41
CA MET A 33 5.16 14.26 0.73
C MET A 33 5.28 13.09 1.73
N MET A 34 5.79 13.34 2.94
CA MET A 34 5.89 12.34 4.01
C MET A 34 4.49 11.91 4.48
N GLN A 35 3.58 12.86 4.68
CA GLN A 35 2.18 12.61 5.02
C GLN A 35 1.49 11.76 3.94
N LYS A 36 1.71 12.09 2.66
CA LYS A 36 1.16 11.31 1.54
C LYS A 36 1.72 9.89 1.51
N ARG A 37 3.02 9.71 1.75
CA ARG A 37 3.66 8.38 1.87
C ARG A 37 3.11 7.59 3.06
N LEU A 38 2.93 8.23 4.21
CA LEU A 38 2.32 7.62 5.39
C LEU A 38 0.90 7.14 5.10
N ALA A 39 0.08 7.96 4.45
CA ALA A 39 -1.27 7.59 4.07
C ALA A 39 -1.30 6.40 3.09
N ALA A 40 -0.38 6.36 2.12
CA ALA A 40 -0.25 5.24 1.20
C ALA A 40 0.15 3.94 1.94
N LEU A 41 1.16 4.00 2.80
CA LEU A 41 1.61 2.87 3.60
C LEU A 41 0.52 2.36 4.56
N GLN A 42 -0.25 3.27 5.17
CA GLN A 42 -1.38 2.89 6.02
C GLN A 42 -2.46 2.15 5.23
N LYS A 43 -2.76 2.59 4.01
CA LYS A 43 -3.71 1.91 3.14
C LYS A 43 -3.23 0.51 2.76
N GLU A 44 -1.97 0.37 2.36
CA GLU A 44 -1.36 -0.91 2.04
C GLU A 44 -1.38 -1.86 3.25
N ASN A 45 -1.04 -1.34 4.44
CA ASN A 45 -1.08 -2.13 5.66
C ASN A 45 -2.51 -2.63 5.98
N GLN A 46 -3.53 -1.79 5.80
CA GLN A 46 -4.93 -2.20 5.97
C GLN A 46 -5.34 -3.28 4.97
N GLU A 47 -4.86 -3.22 3.73
CA GLU A 47 -5.11 -4.24 2.71
C GLU A 47 -4.47 -5.58 3.10
N ILE A 48 -3.19 -5.55 3.50
CA ILE A 48 -2.48 -6.73 4.00
C ILE A 48 -3.20 -7.34 5.21
N ILE A 49 -3.66 -6.53 6.17
CA ILE A 49 -4.39 -7.03 7.34
C ILE A 49 -5.67 -7.76 6.92
N ARG A 50 -6.41 -7.23 5.94
CA ARG A 50 -7.63 -7.87 5.43
C ARG A 50 -7.31 -9.19 4.75
N GLU A 51 -6.32 -9.22 3.88
CA GLU A 51 -5.87 -10.44 3.20
C GLU A 51 -5.43 -11.49 4.22
N ASN A 52 -4.64 -11.10 5.21
CA ASN A 52 -4.18 -11.99 6.28
C ASN A 52 -5.36 -12.57 7.07
N SER A 53 -6.39 -11.77 7.35
CA SER A 53 -7.62 -12.26 8.01
C SER A 53 -8.38 -13.26 7.14
N GLN A 54 -8.48 -13.01 5.84
CA GLN A 54 -9.14 -13.93 4.91
C GLN A 54 -8.38 -15.25 4.82
N LEU A 55 -7.06 -15.20 4.65
CA LEU A 55 -6.20 -16.38 4.61
C LEU A 55 -6.30 -17.19 5.90
N LYS A 56 -6.31 -16.54 7.07
CA LYS A 56 -6.51 -17.23 8.36
C LYS A 56 -7.85 -17.96 8.42
N HIS A 57 -8.91 -17.34 7.90
CA HIS A 57 -10.22 -17.98 7.85
C HIS A 57 -10.20 -19.20 6.92
N THR A 58 -9.63 -19.08 5.73
CA THR A 58 -9.45 -20.20 4.80
C THR A 58 -8.63 -21.34 5.42
N ILE A 59 -7.55 -21.02 6.14
CA ILE A 59 -6.75 -22.02 6.86
C ILE A 59 -7.58 -22.75 7.91
N ALA A 60 -8.43 -22.04 8.66
CA ALA A 60 -9.32 -22.67 9.63
C ALA A 60 -10.31 -23.63 8.94
N LEU A 61 -10.93 -23.20 7.85
CA LEU A 61 -11.83 -24.05 7.06
C LEU A 61 -11.12 -25.29 6.51
N LEU A 62 -9.91 -25.14 5.97
CA LEU A 62 -9.09 -26.26 5.47
C LEU A 62 -8.61 -27.22 6.57
N LYS A 63 -8.66 -26.83 7.85
CA LYS A 63 -8.27 -27.71 8.97
C LYS A 63 -9.46 -28.44 9.56
N ASP A 64 -10.57 -27.75 9.74
CA ASP A 64 -11.67 -28.24 10.56
C ASP A 64 -12.92 -28.63 9.75
N ASP A 65 -13.00 -28.26 8.46
CA ASP A 65 -14.15 -28.53 7.59
C ASP A 65 -13.80 -29.47 6.42
N LEU A 66 -14.17 -30.74 6.57
CA LEU A 66 -13.94 -31.77 5.56
C LEU A 66 -14.65 -31.49 4.23
N SER A 67 -15.84 -30.86 4.26
CA SER A 67 -16.60 -30.51 3.06
C SER A 67 -15.89 -29.42 2.28
N TYR A 68 -15.34 -28.42 2.98
CA TYR A 68 -14.54 -27.38 2.36
C TYR A 68 -13.25 -27.94 1.73
N ILE A 69 -12.58 -28.88 2.40
CA ILE A 69 -11.41 -29.59 1.85
C ILE A 69 -11.78 -30.37 0.58
N GLU A 70 -12.88 -31.12 0.58
CA GLU A 70 -13.32 -31.87 -0.60
C GLU A 70 -13.66 -30.94 -1.78
N MET A 71 -14.33 -29.82 -1.50
CA MET A 71 -14.63 -28.80 -2.52
C MET A 71 -13.34 -28.25 -3.14
N VAL A 72 -12.34 -27.88 -2.33
CA VAL A 72 -11.04 -27.38 -2.83
C VAL A 72 -10.30 -28.47 -3.60
N ALA A 73 -10.30 -29.71 -3.10
CA ALA A 73 -9.67 -30.83 -3.78
C ALA A 73 -10.28 -31.09 -5.17
N ARG A 74 -11.61 -31.01 -5.29
CA ARG A 74 -12.31 -31.22 -6.57
C ARG A 74 -12.18 -30.04 -7.53
N ASN A 75 -12.38 -28.81 -7.03
CA ASN A 75 -12.45 -27.62 -7.89
C ASN A 75 -11.07 -27.06 -8.25
N ASP A 76 -10.18 -26.94 -7.27
CA ASP A 76 -8.89 -26.26 -7.46
C ASP A 76 -7.79 -27.25 -7.87
N LEU A 77 -7.84 -28.47 -7.34
CA LEU A 77 -6.83 -29.50 -7.61
C LEU A 77 -7.29 -30.56 -8.62
N GLY A 78 -8.57 -30.58 -9.01
CA GLY A 78 -9.11 -31.57 -9.95
C GLY A 78 -9.08 -33.01 -9.43
N MET A 79 -8.97 -33.20 -8.11
CA MET A 79 -8.94 -34.51 -7.49
C MET A 79 -10.33 -35.16 -7.53
N VAL A 80 -10.34 -36.46 -7.74
CA VAL A 80 -11.55 -37.28 -7.80
C VAL A 80 -11.39 -38.48 -6.86
N LYS A 81 -12.51 -38.96 -6.32
CA LYS A 81 -12.53 -40.10 -5.42
C LYS A 81 -12.58 -41.41 -6.22
N ASP A 82 -12.10 -42.49 -5.63
CA ASP A 82 -12.25 -43.83 -6.20
C ASP A 82 -13.72 -44.14 -6.47
N GLY A 83 -14.04 -44.44 -7.73
CA GLY A 83 -15.40 -44.68 -8.21
C GLY A 83 -16.05 -43.51 -8.95
N ASP A 84 -15.41 -42.34 -9.01
CA ASP A 84 -15.91 -41.19 -9.76
C ASP A 84 -15.72 -41.37 -11.28
N MET A 85 -16.75 -41.04 -12.06
CA MET A 85 -16.71 -41.04 -13.53
C MET A 85 -16.17 -39.71 -14.05
N VAL A 86 -14.95 -39.71 -14.58
CA VAL A 86 -14.32 -38.51 -15.15
C VAL A 86 -14.65 -38.41 -16.63
N TYR A 87 -15.38 -37.37 -17.02
CA TYR A 87 -15.64 -37.05 -18.42
C TYR A 87 -14.53 -36.13 -18.94
N GLN A 88 -13.62 -36.67 -19.74
CA GLN A 88 -12.63 -35.87 -20.46
C GLN A 88 -13.15 -35.64 -21.89
N PHE A 89 -13.55 -34.41 -22.20
CA PHE A 89 -13.93 -34.06 -23.55
C PHE A 89 -12.67 -34.01 -24.42
N ALA A 90 -12.53 -34.96 -25.34
CA ALA A 90 -11.49 -34.93 -26.35
C ALA A 90 -11.70 -33.66 -27.21
N ARG A 91 -10.66 -32.85 -27.31
CA ARG A 91 -10.65 -31.67 -28.19
C ARG A 91 -10.44 -32.10 -29.63
#